data_AF-A0A5S3RJT5-F1
#
_entry.id   AF-A0A5S3RJT5-F1
#
_cell.length_a   1.000
_cell.length_b   1.000
_cell.length_c   1.000
_cell.angle_alpha   90.00
_cell.angle_beta   90.00
_cell.angle_gamma   90.00
#
_symmetry.space_group_name_H-M   'P 1'
#
loop_
_entity.id
_entity.type
_entity.pdbx_description
1 polymer ?
#
loop_
_entity_poly.entity_id
_entity_poly.type
_entity_poly.pdbx_seq_one_letter_code
_entity_poly.pdbx_strand_id
1 'polypeptide(L)'
;DDTINAAAAPRVRISGATDAAHGQIVTVVVTDSQGTAIELTAVVENGEWLIENFDSRFLIDGDITATASVENRAGNSNQATDTAQKDVAARITIELSDTDLADQVINENEVTSNNS
;
A
#
# COMPACT_ATOMS: atom_id res chain seq x y z
N ASP A 1 16.15 15.78 -16.02
CA ASP A 1 15.29 16.31 -14.96
C ASP A 1 14.51 15.11 -14.42
N ASP A 2 14.89 14.68 -13.22
CA ASP A 2 14.49 13.42 -12.57
C ASP A 2 13.13 13.58 -11.91
N THR A 3 12.05 13.26 -12.63
CA THR A 3 10.73 13.16 -11.98
C THR A 3 10.22 11.73 -12.04
N ILE A 4 10.63 10.97 -11.04
CA ILE A 4 10.07 9.69 -10.62
C ILE A 4 8.60 9.92 -10.28
N ASN A 5 7.69 9.62 -11.21
CA ASN A 5 6.26 9.71 -10.93
C ASN A 5 5.86 8.59 -9.96
N ALA A 6 5.61 9.02 -8.73
CA ALA A 6 5.31 8.23 -7.56
C ALA A 6 4.24 7.15 -7.81
N ALA A 7 4.60 5.89 -7.58
CA ALA A 7 3.63 4.81 -7.48
C ALA A 7 2.60 5.14 -6.39
N ALA A 8 1.33 5.26 -6.78
CA ALA A 8 0.24 5.45 -5.82
C ALA A 8 0.16 4.23 -4.89
N ALA A 9 0.17 4.47 -3.59
CA ALA A 9 0.04 3.40 -2.61
C ALA A 9 -1.37 2.77 -2.67
N PRO A 10 -1.53 1.44 -2.73
CA PRO A 10 -2.79 0.78 -2.41
C PRO A 10 -3.28 1.22 -1.03
N ARG A 11 -4.39 1.95 -1.03
CA ARG A 11 -5.06 2.43 0.17
C ARG A 11 -6.15 1.44 0.55
N VAL A 12 -6.06 0.90 1.75
CA VAL A 12 -7.05 -0.01 2.32
C VAL A 12 -7.85 0.72 3.39
N ARG A 13 -9.14 0.39 3.48
CA ARG A 13 -10.03 0.89 4.53
C ARG A 13 -10.41 -0.29 5.42
N ILE A 14 -10.26 -0.13 6.72
CA ILE A 14 -10.58 -1.16 7.72
C ILE A 14 -11.57 -0.55 8.69
N SER A 15 -12.68 -1.24 8.94
CA SER A 15 -13.75 -0.73 9.80
C SER A 15 -14.44 -1.87 10.52
N GLY A 16 -15.05 -1.55 11.65
CA GLY A 16 -15.89 -2.49 12.39
C GLY A 16 -16.77 -1.79 13.41
N ALA A 17 -17.59 -2.59 14.09
CA ALA A 17 -18.42 -2.15 15.20
C ALA A 17 -17.93 -2.80 16.50
N THR A 18 -18.17 -2.14 17.62
CA THR A 18 -17.82 -2.61 18.96
C THR A 18 -18.79 -2.06 20.01
N ASP A 19 -18.92 -2.79 21.12
CA ASP A 19 -19.64 -2.37 22.31
C ASP A 19 -18.80 -1.50 23.27
N ALA A 20 -17.52 -1.27 22.94
CA ALA A 20 -16.64 -0.40 23.70
C ALA A 20 -17.16 1.06 23.71
N ALA A 21 -16.82 1.77 24.79
CA ALA A 21 -17.25 3.15 24.94
C ALA A 21 -16.59 4.07 23.90
N HIS A 22 -17.28 5.14 23.53
CA HIS A 22 -16.71 6.19 22.69
C HIS A 22 -15.41 6.74 23.29
N GLY A 23 -14.41 6.97 22.43
CA GLY A 23 -13.06 7.40 22.82
C GLY A 23 -12.13 6.26 23.26
N GLN A 24 -12.57 5.00 23.25
CA GLN A 24 -11.66 3.87 23.42
C GLN A 24 -10.82 3.63 22.17
N ILE A 25 -9.64 3.05 22.37
CA ILE A 25 -8.71 2.73 21.28
C ILE A 25 -8.89 1.27 20.89
N VAL A 26 -9.13 1.04 19.60
CA VAL A 26 -9.09 -0.27 18.96
C VAL A 26 -7.71 -0.43 18.35
N THR A 27 -7.00 -1.48 18.74
CA THR A 27 -5.73 -1.89 18.12
C THR A 27 -6.02 -2.92 17.04
N VAL A 28 -5.56 -2.68 15.82
CA VAL A 28 -5.75 -3.57 14.67
C VAL A 28 -4.40 -4.04 14.18
N VAL A 29 -4.16 -5.34 14.17
CA VAL A 29 -2.94 -5.95 13.63
C VAL A 29 -3.29 -6.60 12.29
N VAL A 30 -2.67 -6.12 11.21
CA VAL A 30 -2.82 -6.71 9.88
C VAL A 30 -1.57 -7.53 9.57
N THR A 31 -1.75 -8.81 9.29
CA THR A 31 -0.68 -9.78 9.03
C THR A 31 -0.80 -10.35 7.63
N ASP A 32 0.29 -10.36 6.86
CA ASP A 32 0.34 -11.03 5.54
C ASP A 32 0.70 -12.52 5.64
N SER A 33 0.65 -13.21 4.49
CA SER A 33 0.97 -14.63 4.36
C SER A 33 2.42 -14.99 4.72
N GLN A 34 3.33 -14.00 4.73
CA GLN A 34 4.74 -14.15 5.10
C GLN A 34 4.98 -13.83 6.59
N GLY A 35 3.95 -13.44 7.33
CA GLY A 35 4.02 -13.10 8.75
C GLY A 35 4.41 -11.65 9.03
N THR A 36 4.45 -10.77 8.02
CA THR A 36 4.65 -9.34 8.21
C THR A 36 3.42 -8.78 8.91
N ALA A 37 3.57 -8.28 10.14
CA ALA A 37 2.50 -7.70 10.92
C ALA A 37 2.65 -6.17 11.01
N ILE A 38 1.56 -5.45 10.78
CA ILE A 38 1.49 -4.00 10.94
C ILE A 38 0.39 -3.67 11.94
N GLU A 39 0.77 -2.97 13.00
CA GLU A 39 -0.16 -2.50 14.02
C GLU A 39 -0.69 -1.11 13.65
N LEU A 40 -2.00 -0.95 13.76
CA LEU A 40 -2.76 0.25 13.51
C LEU A 40 -3.67 0.53 14.70
N THR A 41 -4.07 1.78 14.88
CA THR A 41 -5.01 2.15 15.93
C THR A 41 -6.16 2.97 15.36
N ALA A 42 -7.34 2.79 15.94
CA ALA A 42 -8.54 3.56 15.64
C ALA A 42 -9.24 3.97 16.94
N VAL A 43 -10.02 5.05 16.88
CA VAL A 43 -10.86 5.49 18.00
C VAL A 43 -12.29 5.06 17.75
N VAL A 44 -12.96 4.60 18.80
CA VAL A 44 -14.38 4.28 18.75
C VAL A 44 -15.22 5.56 18.75
N GLU A 45 -16.03 5.72 17.72
CA GLU A 45 -16.96 6.82 17.46
C GLU A 45 -18.37 6.24 17.31
N ASN A 46 -19.28 6.55 18.23
CA ASN A 46 -20.66 6.04 18.23
C ASN A 46 -20.79 4.50 18.11
N GLY A 47 -19.85 3.74 18.68
CA GLY A 47 -19.83 2.27 18.62
C GLY A 47 -19.22 1.70 17.35
N GLU A 48 -18.70 2.54 16.46
CA GLU A 48 -17.99 2.14 15.26
C GLU A 48 -16.54 2.63 15.30
N TRP A 49 -15.66 2.02 14.52
CA TRP A 49 -14.29 2.47 14.36
C TRP A 49 -13.86 2.33 12.90
N LEU A 50 -12.95 3.20 12.47
CA LEU A 50 -12.52 3.31 11.09
C LEU A 50 -11.03 3.67 11.02
N ILE A 51 -10.32 2.93 10.17
CA ILE A 51 -8.96 3.25 9.71
C ILE A 51 -9.06 3.55 8.22
N GLU A 52 -8.75 4.78 7.85
CA GLU A 52 -8.70 5.22 6.46
C GLU A 52 -7.27 5.26 5.93
N ASN A 53 -7.10 5.03 4.63
CA ASN A 53 -5.85 5.20 3.92
C ASN A 53 -4.67 4.39 4.48
N PHE A 54 -4.92 3.17 4.97
CA PHE A 54 -3.85 2.26 5.34
C PHE A 54 -3.02 1.91 4.10
N ASP A 55 -1.71 2.18 4.16
CA ASP A 55 -0.76 1.87 3.10
C ASP A 55 -0.36 0.40 3.18
N SER A 56 -0.96 -0.42 2.31
CA SER A 56 -0.69 -1.86 2.29
C SER A 56 0.52 -2.25 1.44
N ARG A 57 1.33 -1.30 0.92
CA ARG A 57 2.53 -1.62 0.12
C ARG A 57 3.55 -2.46 0.86
N PHE A 58 3.55 -2.39 2.18
CA PHE A 58 4.45 -3.14 3.04
C PHE A 58 4.00 -4.59 3.27
N LEU A 59 2.81 -4.96 2.81
CA LEU A 59 2.26 -6.31 2.88
C LEU A 59 2.38 -7.00 1.51
N ILE A 60 2.68 -8.30 1.53
CA ILE A 60 2.72 -9.11 0.31
C ILE A 60 1.30 -9.40 -0.21
N ASP A 61 1.15 -9.52 -1.53
CA ASP A 61 -0.10 -9.97 -2.15
C ASP A 61 -0.43 -11.42 -1.75
N GLY A 62 -1.72 -11.71 -1.64
CA GLY A 62 -2.24 -12.98 -1.13
C GLY A 62 -3.17 -12.76 0.06
N ASP A 63 -3.37 -13.82 0.85
CA ASP A 63 -4.24 -13.76 2.02
C ASP A 63 -3.62 -12.88 3.11
N ILE A 64 -4.38 -11.89 3.56
CA ILE A 64 -4.07 -11.05 4.71
C ILE A 64 -5.11 -11.28 5.80
N THR A 65 -4.67 -11.23 7.06
CA THR A 65 -5.53 -11.39 8.24
C THR A 65 -5.48 -10.11 9.07
N ALA A 66 -6.63 -9.50 9.34
CA ALA A 66 -6.76 -8.37 10.23
C ALA A 66 -7.36 -8.82 11.57
N THR A 67 -6.68 -8.53 12.67
CA THR A 67 -7.16 -8.81 14.03
C THR A 67 -7.35 -7.49 14.77
N ALA A 68 -8.59 -7.14 15.06
CA ALA A 68 -8.95 -5.96 15.85
C ALA A 68 -9.20 -6.37 17.31
N SER A 69 -8.64 -5.63 18.25
CA SER A 69 -8.86 -5.82 19.69
C SER A 69 -9.10 -4.49 20.38
N VAL A 70 -10.03 -4.47 21.33
CA VAL A 70 -10.29 -3.31 22.19
C VAL A 70 -10.26 -3.76 23.65
N GLU A 71 -9.46 -3.06 24.45
CA GLU A 71 -9.41 -3.29 25.89
C GLU A 71 -10.33 -2.29 26.59
N ASN A 72 -11.31 -2.81 27.34
CA ASN A 72 -12.14 -1.95 28.18
C ASN A 72 -11.42 -1.58 29.48
N ARG A 73 -11.92 -0.57 30.20
CA ARG A 73 -11.34 -0.14 31.50
C ARG A 73 -11.33 -1.22 32.58
N ALA A 74 -12.07 -2.32 32.40
CA ALA A 74 -12.11 -3.46 33.31
C ALA A 74 -11.07 -4.55 32.95
N GLY A 75 -10.28 -4.37 31.88
CA GLY A 75 -9.28 -5.33 31.41
C GLY A 75 -9.84 -6.49 30.59
N ASN A 76 -11.11 -6.43 30.18
CA ASN A 76 -11.65 -7.41 29.23
C ASN A 76 -11.31 -6.95 27.81
N SER A 77 -10.73 -7.86 27.03
CA SER A 77 -10.40 -7.64 25.62
C SER A 77 -11.44 -8.33 24.75
N ASN A 78 -12.13 -7.55 23.92
CA ASN A 78 -12.95 -8.07 22.83
C ASN A 78 -12.08 -8.10 21.57
N GLN A 79 -12.04 -9.24 20.87
CA GLN A 79 -11.27 -9.42 19.65
C GLN A 79 -12.18 -9.88 18.50
N ALA A 80 -11.92 -9.34 17.32
CA ALA A 80 -12.51 -9.78 16.06
C ALA A 80 -11.39 -10.01 15.04
N THR A 81 -11.54 -11.04 14.22
CA THR A 81 -10.59 -11.37 13.16
C THR A 81 -11.34 -11.50 11.85
N ASP A 82 -10.77 -10.92 10.80
CA ASP A 82 -11.28 -11.02 9.44
C ASP A 82 -10.13 -11.30 8.46
N THR A 83 -10.43 -11.96 7.35
CA THR A 83 -9.46 -12.29 6.31
C THR A 83 -9.87 -11.69 4.97
N ALA A 84 -8.89 -11.18 4.23
CA ALA A 84 -9.12 -10.60 2.91
C ALA A 84 -8.01 -11.05 1.95
N GLN A 85 -8.33 -11.09 0.66
CA GLN A 85 -7.33 -11.31 -0.37
C GLN A 85 -6.79 -9.96 -0.85
N LYS A 86 -5.49 -9.74 -0.66
CA LYS A 86 -4.76 -8.62 -1.23
C LYS A 86 -4.28 -8.99 -2.63
N ASP A 87 -4.83 -8.34 -3.64
CA ASP A 87 -4.31 -8.39 -5.01
C ASP A 87 -4.08 -6.96 -5.48
N VAL A 88 -2.91 -6.43 -5.13
CA VAL A 88 -2.47 -5.14 -5.65
C VAL A 88 -1.66 -5.43 -6.91
N ALA A 89 -2.33 -5.46 -8.05
CA ALA A 89 -1.66 -5.38 -9.34
C ALA A 89 -0.91 -4.03 -9.45
N ALA A 90 0.27 -3.97 -8.84
CA ALA A 90 1.22 -2.89 -9.01
C ALA A 90 1.72 -3.00 -10.46
N ARG A 91 1.02 -2.35 -11.38
CA ARG A 91 1.50 -2.18 -12.76
C ARG A 91 2.69 -1.23 -12.70
N ILE A 92 3.89 -1.80 -12.59
CA ILE A 92 5.10 -1.10 -13.01
C ILE A 92 5.10 -1.20 -14.53
N THR A 93 4.50 -0.21 -15.20
CA THR A 93 4.80 -0.02 -16.62
C THR A 93 6.22 0.53 -16.69
N ILE A 94 7.21 -0.34 -16.90
CA ILE A 94 8.50 0.11 -17.40
C ILE A 94 8.28 0.39 -18.88
N GLU A 95 7.95 1.63 -19.23
CA GLU A 95 8.16 2.09 -20.60
C GLU A 95 9.67 2.27 -20.76
N LEU A 96 10.34 1.27 -21.32
CA LEU A 96 11.62 1.50 -21.96
C LEU A 96 11.31 2.30 -23.22
N SER A 97 11.43 3.63 -23.16
CA SER A 97 11.67 4.41 -24.37
C SER A 97 13.04 4.01 -24.87
N ASP A 98 13.11 2.92 -25.61
CA ASP A 98 14.29 2.53 -26.38
C ASP A 98 14.41 3.52 -27.56
N THR A 99 14.85 4.72 -27.24
CA THR A 99 15.23 5.77 -28.20
C THR A 99 16.42 6.55 -27.65
N ASP A 100 17.40 5.83 -27.12
CA ASP A 100 18.77 6.34 -27.08
C ASP A 100 19.79 5.32 -27.62
N LEU A 101 19.34 4.50 -28.58
CA LEU A 101 20.24 4.01 -29.60
C LEU A 101 20.55 5.16 -30.57
N ALA A 102 21.50 5.98 -30.15
CA ALA A 102 22.21 6.99 -30.93
C ALA A 102 21.48 8.31 -31.17
N ASP A 103 21.50 9.23 -30.20
CA ASP A 103 21.77 10.61 -30.58
C ASP A 103 23.27 10.78 -30.89
N GLN A 104 23.49 10.64 -32.19
CA GLN A 104 24.68 10.88 -32.96
C GLN A 104 25.37 12.19 -32.55
N VAL A 105 26.51 12.09 -31.86
CA VAL A 105 27.61 13.04 -32.11
C VAL A 105 28.22 12.76 -33.50
N ILE A 106 27.40 12.89 -34.55
CA ILE A 106 27.87 13.12 -35.92
C ILE A 106 27.79 14.63 -36.12
N ASN A 107 28.80 15.30 -35.60
CA ASN A 107 29.06 16.71 -35.83
C ASN A 107 29.48 16.93 -37.29
N GLU A 108 28.52 17.15 -38.19
CA GLU A 108 28.64 17.84 -39.49
C GLU A 108 29.76 17.41 -40.47
N ASN A 109 30.50 16.33 -40.22
CA ASN A 109 31.60 15.84 -41.09
C ASN A 109 31.27 14.57 -41.89
N GLU A 110 30.04 14.06 -41.84
CA GLU A 110 29.58 12.93 -42.67
C GLU A 110 28.60 13.36 -43.78
N VAL A 111 28.75 14.59 -44.26
CA VAL A 111 28.21 14.99 -45.56
C VAL A 111 28.97 14.25 -46.66
N THR A 112 28.36 13.16 -47.14
CA THR A 112 28.46 12.60 -48.49
C THR A 112 29.87 12.26 -49.01
N SER A 113 30.26 11.00 -48.87
CA SER A 113 30.85 10.31 -50.02
C SER A 113 29.80 9.37 -50.58
N ASN A 114 28.96 9.89 -51.48
CA ASN A 114 28.08 9.09 -52.31
C ASN A 114 28.50 9.26 -53.79
N ASN A 115 29.60 8.57 -54.12
CA ASN A 115 29.84 7.81 -55.35
C ASN A 115 29.43 8.42 -56.70
N SER A 116 30.36 9.15 -57.36
CA SER A 116 30.78 9.05 -58.79
C SER A 116 31.80 10.14 -59.12
#